data_AF-A0A6N8E7N4-F1
#
_entry.id   AF-A0A6N8E7N4-F1
#
_cell.length_a   1.000
_cell.length_b   1.000
_cell.length_c   1.000
_cell.angle_alpha   90.00
_cell.angle_beta   90.00
_cell.angle_gamma   90.00
#
_symmetry.space_group_name_H-M   'P 1'
#
loop_
_entity.id
_entity.type
_entity.pdbx_description
1 polymer ?
#
loop_
_entity_poly.entity_id
_entity_poly.type
_entity_poly.pdbx_seq_one_letter_code
_entity_poly.pdbx_strand_id
1 'polypeptide(L)'
;MNTAHAFQRQRVTLRHGFWLISALALSVLTACASSGDQVSGAMEVTIKPGDTANCDSSPCQVSLQMPPGSGTYEVTGNEVKIGDFPAGQTVSLGSLWQSNAIKVVGANVPAAYVYIPSQP
;
A
#
# COMPACT_ATOMS: atom_id res chain seq x y z
N MET A 1 72.98 9.69 -12.62
CA MET A 1 72.76 9.68 -14.09
C MET A 1 71.25 9.61 -14.29
N ASN A 2 70.60 10.76 -14.42
CA ASN A 2 70.02 11.30 -15.67
C ASN A 2 68.63 10.68 -15.91
N THR A 3 67.50 11.36 -16.11
CA THR A 3 67.20 12.78 -16.42
C THR A 3 65.69 12.96 -16.21
N ALA A 4 65.25 14.16 -15.81
CA ALA A 4 63.85 14.56 -15.74
C ALA A 4 63.26 14.83 -17.13
N HIS A 5 61.95 14.61 -17.31
CA HIS A 5 61.14 15.31 -18.30
C HIS A 5 59.85 15.84 -17.65
N ALA A 6 59.69 17.15 -17.73
CA ALA A 6 58.49 17.91 -17.38
C ALA A 6 57.57 18.05 -18.61
N PHE A 7 56.48 18.83 -18.45
CA PHE A 7 55.57 19.41 -19.47
C PHE A 7 54.41 18.49 -19.92
N GLN A 8 53.10 18.85 -19.93
CA GLN A 8 52.37 20.13 -19.81
C GLN A 8 50.96 19.94 -19.24
N ARG A 9 50.50 20.98 -18.54
CA ARG A 9 49.10 21.29 -18.23
C ARG A 9 48.24 21.37 -19.50
N GLN A 10 47.15 20.63 -19.55
CA GLN A 10 46.04 20.97 -20.45
C GLN A 10 45.05 21.86 -19.70
N ARG A 11 45.17 23.18 -19.95
CA ARG A 11 44.12 24.15 -19.66
C ARG A 11 43.05 23.99 -20.74
N VAL A 12 41.94 23.33 -20.42
CA VAL A 12 40.73 23.44 -21.24
C VAL A 12 39.94 24.64 -20.73
N THR A 13 39.80 25.58 -21.63
CA THR A 13 39.14 26.88 -21.53
C THR A 13 37.68 26.76 -21.08
N LEU A 14 37.36 27.32 -19.90
CA LEU A 14 36.02 27.80 -19.57
C LEU A 14 35.70 28.98 -20.47
N ARG A 15 34.64 28.91 -21.29
CA ARG A 15 33.96 30.09 -21.81
C ARG A 15 32.59 29.74 -22.41
N HIS A 16 31.55 30.33 -21.81
CA HIS A 16 30.21 30.57 -22.36
C HIS A 16 29.25 29.37 -22.48
N GLY A 17 28.38 29.27 -21.49
CA GLY A 17 27.13 28.50 -21.55
C GLY A 17 26.20 28.89 -20.41
N PHE A 18 26.12 30.19 -20.11
CA PHE A 18 25.23 30.78 -19.12
C PHE A 18 23.80 30.77 -19.68
N TRP A 19 23.15 29.62 -19.77
CA TRP A 19 21.73 29.48 -20.08
C TRP A 19 21.37 28.01 -19.83
N LEU A 20 20.82 27.71 -18.66
CA LEU A 20 20.00 26.53 -18.28
C LEU A 20 19.91 26.44 -16.74
N ILE A 21 19.68 27.57 -16.06
CA ILE A 21 19.31 27.61 -14.64
C ILE A 21 17.85 28.06 -14.62
N SER A 22 16.91 27.14 -14.89
CA SER A 22 15.46 27.28 -14.60
C SER A 22 14.71 26.06 -15.13
N ALA A 23 14.70 24.95 -14.40
CA ALA A 23 13.63 23.93 -14.42
C ALA A 23 14.07 22.67 -13.66
N LEU A 24 14.04 22.70 -12.32
CA LEU A 24 14.11 21.48 -11.52
C LEU A 24 13.47 21.74 -10.15
N ALA A 25 12.20 22.15 -10.17
CA ALA A 25 11.38 22.34 -8.98
C ALA A 25 9.97 21.80 -9.23
N LEU A 26 9.83 20.50 -9.48
CA LEU A 26 8.51 19.87 -9.67
C LEU A 26 8.60 18.34 -9.57
N SER A 27 8.81 17.77 -8.38
CA SER A 27 8.73 16.31 -8.22
C SER A 27 8.57 15.82 -6.77
N VAL A 28 7.63 16.37 -5.99
CA VAL A 28 7.29 15.78 -4.67
C VAL A 28 5.78 15.80 -4.40
N LEU A 29 4.98 15.20 -5.29
CA LEU A 29 3.57 14.87 -5.03
C LEU A 29 3.23 13.47 -5.57
N THR A 30 4.08 12.48 -5.31
CA THR A 30 3.72 11.06 -5.43
C THR A 30 3.16 10.58 -4.09
N ALA A 31 1.97 11.08 -3.74
CA ALA A 31 1.20 10.56 -2.62
C ALA A 31 0.60 9.21 -2.99
N CYS A 32 0.81 8.22 -2.13
CA CYS A 32 0.56 6.79 -2.31
C CYS A 32 -0.86 6.48 -2.82
N ALA A 33 -0.98 6.12 -4.10
CA ALA A 33 -2.09 5.28 -4.55
C ALA A 33 -1.69 3.83 -4.27
N SER A 34 -2.01 3.32 -3.07
CA SER A 34 -1.93 1.88 -2.81
C SER A 34 -3.03 1.21 -3.63
N SER A 35 -2.66 0.63 -4.77
CA SER A 35 -3.56 -0.23 -5.54
C SER A 35 -3.89 -1.46 -4.70
N GLY A 36 -5.18 -1.78 -4.56
CA GLY A 36 -5.61 -3.02 -3.92
C GLY A 36 -5.35 -4.23 -4.79
N ASP A 37 -5.10 -5.38 -4.16
CA ASP A 37 -4.91 -6.66 -4.82
C ASP A 37 -6.24 -7.42 -4.97
N GLN A 38 -6.31 -8.29 -5.99
CA GLN A 38 -7.36 -9.28 -6.12
C GLN A 38 -6.87 -10.59 -5.47
N VAL A 39 -7.58 -11.08 -4.45
CA VAL A 39 -7.21 -12.28 -3.69
C VAL A 39 -8.30 -13.35 -3.85
N SER A 40 -7.95 -14.62 -3.90
CA SER A 40 -8.93 -15.71 -3.96
C SER A 40 -8.52 -16.89 -3.11
N GLY A 41 -9.49 -17.54 -2.48
CA GLY A 41 -9.24 -18.68 -1.59
C GLY A 41 -10.49 -19.53 -1.37
N ALA A 42 -10.30 -20.84 -1.26
CA ALA A 42 -11.42 -21.78 -1.18
C ALA A 42 -12.26 -21.58 0.08
N MET A 43 -11.62 -21.29 1.22
CA MET A 43 -12.26 -21.17 2.54
C MET A 43 -11.63 -20.10 3.44
N GLU A 44 -10.49 -19.51 3.06
CA GLU A 44 -9.81 -18.49 3.84
C GLU A 44 -9.16 -17.46 2.93
N VAL A 45 -9.27 -16.18 3.32
CA VAL A 45 -8.61 -15.07 2.65
C VAL A 45 -8.00 -14.13 3.69
N THR A 46 -6.82 -13.58 3.36
CA THR A 46 -6.22 -12.46 4.09
C THR A 46 -6.24 -11.25 3.17
N ILE A 47 -6.82 -10.16 3.63
CA ILE A 47 -6.99 -8.91 2.88
C ILE A 47 -6.31 -7.75 3.60
N LYS A 48 -5.94 -6.70 2.88
CA LYS A 48 -5.56 -5.40 3.43
C LYS A 48 -6.51 -4.30 2.90
N PRO A 49 -6.48 -3.07 3.44
CA PRO A 49 -7.32 -1.99 2.96
C PRO A 49 -7.18 -1.76 1.45
N GLY A 50 -8.32 -1.71 0.74
CA GLY A 50 -8.40 -1.55 -0.71
C GLY A 50 -8.43 -2.84 -1.51
N ASP A 51 -8.10 -3.99 -0.90
CA ASP A 51 -8.17 -5.28 -1.60
C ASP A 51 -9.60 -5.68 -1.95
N THR A 52 -9.72 -6.55 -2.94
CA THR A 52 -10.94 -7.28 -3.22
C THR A 52 -10.65 -8.77 -3.19
N ALA A 53 -11.36 -9.52 -2.36
CA ALA A 53 -11.24 -10.96 -2.26
C ALA A 53 -12.51 -11.66 -2.76
N ASN A 54 -12.34 -12.80 -3.40
CA ASN A 54 -13.42 -13.73 -3.73
C ASN A 54 -13.18 -15.05 -2.99
N CYS A 55 -14.16 -15.51 -2.22
CA CYS A 55 -14.14 -16.85 -1.64
C CYS A 55 -14.89 -17.82 -2.54
N ASP A 56 -14.46 -19.08 -2.60
CA ASP A 56 -15.15 -20.09 -3.41
C ASP A 56 -16.29 -20.79 -2.65
N SER A 57 -16.36 -20.62 -1.32
CA SER A 57 -17.38 -21.22 -0.46
C SER A 57 -17.81 -20.31 0.68
N SER A 58 -18.92 -20.68 1.33
CA SER A 58 -19.46 -20.01 2.52
C SER A 58 -19.62 -21.04 3.66
N PRO A 59 -19.20 -20.72 4.90
CA PRO A 59 -18.62 -19.44 5.31
C PRO A 59 -17.15 -19.31 4.88
N CYS A 60 -16.67 -18.08 4.73
CA CYS A 60 -15.27 -17.78 4.44
C CYS A 60 -14.57 -17.23 5.67
N GLN A 61 -13.42 -17.77 6.02
CA GLN A 61 -12.56 -17.27 7.08
C GLN A 61 -11.82 -16.02 6.58
N VAL A 62 -11.99 -14.88 7.24
CA VAL A 62 -11.39 -13.62 6.79
C VAL A 62 -10.43 -13.09 7.82
N SER A 63 -9.20 -12.80 7.39
CA SER A 63 -8.21 -12.04 8.14
C SER A 63 -7.96 -10.68 7.47
N LEU A 64 -7.76 -9.64 8.28
CA LEU A 64 -7.49 -8.28 7.83
C LEU A 64 -6.12 -7.82 8.33
N GLN A 65 -5.25 -7.40 7.42
CA GLN A 65 -4.04 -6.66 7.75
C GLN A 65 -4.43 -5.21 8.09
N MET A 66 -4.39 -4.85 9.36
CA MET A 66 -4.74 -3.51 9.84
C MET A 66 -3.72 -2.48 9.34
N PRO A 67 -4.17 -1.26 8.99
CA PRO A 67 -3.27 -0.20 8.58
C PRO A 67 -2.29 0.15 9.71
N PRO A 68 -1.08 0.65 9.38
CA PRO A 68 -0.12 1.09 10.37
C PRO A 68 -0.68 2.28 11.17
N GLY A 69 -0.32 2.35 12.45
CA GLY A 69 -0.79 3.39 13.35
C GLY A 69 -0.54 3.04 14.81
N SER A 70 -1.16 3.80 15.71
CA SER A 70 -1.12 3.56 17.15
C SER A 70 -2.52 3.36 17.71
N GLY A 71 -2.66 2.49 18.71
CA GLY A 71 -3.95 2.22 19.36
C GLY A 71 -4.79 1.19 18.60
N THR A 72 -6.11 1.33 18.70
CA THR A 72 -7.09 0.43 18.09
C THR A 72 -7.98 1.18 17.10
N TYR A 73 -8.41 0.51 16.04
CA TYR A 73 -9.43 0.99 15.13
C TYR A 73 -10.67 0.12 15.20
N GLU A 74 -11.83 0.77 15.10
CA GLU A 74 -13.08 0.07 14.84
C GLU A 74 -13.10 -0.45 13.40
N VAL A 75 -13.48 -1.71 13.25
CA VAL A 75 -13.68 -2.36 11.96
C VAL A 75 -15.15 -2.71 11.80
N THR A 76 -15.73 -2.33 10.65
CA THR A 76 -17.10 -2.64 10.29
C THR A 76 -17.16 -3.52 9.04
N GLY A 77 -18.18 -4.37 8.96
CA GLY A 77 -18.57 -5.10 7.75
C GLY A 77 -19.98 -4.68 7.37
N ASN A 78 -20.16 -4.15 6.16
CA ASN A 78 -21.44 -3.57 5.72
C ASN A 78 -22.04 -2.60 6.76
N GLU A 79 -21.20 -1.72 7.31
CA GLU A 79 -21.56 -0.72 8.33
C GLU A 79 -21.90 -1.27 9.73
N VAL A 80 -21.90 -2.58 9.92
CA VAL A 80 -22.07 -3.23 11.23
C VAL A 80 -20.71 -3.43 11.89
N LYS A 81 -20.57 -3.04 13.15
CA LYS A 81 -19.34 -3.24 13.92
C LYS A 81 -19.01 -4.72 14.07
N ILE A 82 -17.83 -5.11 13.61
CA ILE A 82 -17.24 -6.44 13.83
C ILE A 82 -16.45 -6.43 15.15
N GLY A 83 -15.65 -5.38 15.38
CA GLY A 83 -14.85 -5.25 16.59
C GLY A 83 -13.86 -4.09 16.53
N ASP A 84 -13.08 -3.96 17.59
CA ASP A 84 -11.96 -3.01 17.68
C ASP A 84 -10.65 -3.79 17.67
N PHE A 85 -9.73 -3.42 16.78
CA PHE A 85 -8.52 -4.19 16.51
C PHE A 85 -7.25 -3.31 16.57
N PRO A 86 -6.12 -3.85 17.04
CA PRO A 86 -4.87 -3.10 17.12
C PRO A 86 -4.34 -2.71 15.74
N ALA A 87 -3.83 -1.48 15.63
CA ALA A 87 -3.18 -0.99 14.41
C ALA A 87 -1.93 -1.82 14.05
N GLY A 88 -1.66 -1.95 12.75
CA GLY A 88 -0.45 -2.60 12.21
C GLY A 88 -0.38 -4.12 12.37
N GLN A 89 -1.42 -4.78 12.87
CA GLN A 89 -1.46 -6.25 13.03
C GLN A 89 -2.37 -6.91 11.99
N THR A 90 -2.12 -8.18 11.68
CA THR A 90 -3.11 -9.00 10.97
C THR A 90 -4.03 -9.64 11.99
N VAL A 91 -5.33 -9.42 11.83
CA VAL A 91 -6.36 -9.83 12.79
C VAL A 91 -7.42 -10.68 12.10
N SER A 92 -7.97 -11.65 12.82
CA SER A 92 -9.09 -12.46 12.31
C SER A 92 -10.40 -11.69 12.50
N LEU A 93 -11.18 -11.54 11.42
CA LEU A 93 -12.55 -11.02 11.45
C LEU A 93 -13.58 -12.14 11.67
N GLY A 94 -13.12 -13.40 11.75
CA GLY A 94 -13.97 -14.58 11.90
C GLY A 94 -14.47 -15.13 10.57
N SER A 95 -15.47 -15.99 10.65
CA SER A 95 -16.10 -16.62 9.49
C SER A 95 -17.29 -15.77 9.02
N LEU A 96 -17.19 -15.23 7.82
CA LEU A 96 -18.23 -14.42 7.19
C LEU A 96 -19.10 -15.31 6.30
N TRP A 97 -20.42 -15.12 6.38
CA TRP A 97 -21.40 -15.92 5.64
C TRP A 97 -21.89 -15.26 4.35
N GLN A 98 -21.68 -13.95 4.25
CA GLN A 98 -22.18 -13.11 3.17
C GLN A 98 -21.07 -12.17 2.71
N SER A 99 -21.21 -11.63 1.51
CA SER A 99 -20.30 -10.60 1.00
C SER A 99 -20.29 -9.37 1.92
N ASN A 100 -19.11 -8.83 2.17
CA ASN A 100 -18.91 -7.70 3.09
C ASN A 100 -18.00 -6.63 2.50
N ALA A 101 -18.41 -5.37 2.64
CA ALA A 101 -17.52 -4.22 2.55
C ALA A 101 -16.89 -3.98 3.93
N ILE A 102 -15.60 -4.28 4.05
CA ILE A 102 -14.81 -4.15 5.27
C ILE A 102 -14.20 -2.75 5.33
N LYS A 103 -14.51 -2.00 6.40
CA LYS A 103 -14.04 -0.63 6.59
C LYS A 103 -13.33 -0.48 7.92
N VAL A 104 -12.16 0.16 7.90
CA VAL A 104 -11.43 0.58 9.11
C VAL A 104 -11.79 2.04 9.38
N VAL A 105 -12.59 2.28 10.42
CA VAL A 105 -13.15 3.61 10.74
C VAL A 105 -12.04 4.54 11.23
N GLY A 106 -12.01 5.77 10.72
CA GLY A 106 -11.05 6.81 11.15
C GLY A 106 -9.62 6.64 10.63
N ALA A 107 -9.27 5.52 9.98
CA ALA A 107 -7.94 5.29 9.45
C ALA A 107 -7.67 5.94 8.06
N ASN A 108 -8.69 6.55 7.44
CA ASN A 108 -8.61 7.16 6.10
C ASN A 108 -7.99 6.24 5.03
N VAL A 109 -8.29 4.95 5.11
CA VAL A 109 -7.89 3.93 4.13
C VAL A 109 -9.13 3.47 3.33
N PRO A 110 -8.94 3.01 2.08
CA PRO A 110 -10.05 2.48 1.29
C PRO A 110 -10.66 1.24 1.96
N ALA A 111 -11.96 1.02 1.71
CA ALA A 111 -12.61 -0.22 2.10
C ALA A 111 -12.02 -1.41 1.33
N ALA A 112 -11.97 -2.56 1.97
CA ALA A 112 -11.72 -3.83 1.30
C ALA A 112 -13.06 -4.54 1.05
N TYR A 113 -13.15 -5.31 -0.03
CA TYR A 113 -14.36 -6.04 -0.38
C TYR A 113 -14.10 -7.53 -0.32
N VAL A 114 -14.99 -8.29 0.32
CA VAL A 114 -14.96 -9.75 0.31
C VAL A 114 -16.26 -10.25 -0.30
N TYR A 115 -16.20 -10.93 -1.43
CA TYR A 115 -17.33 -11.58 -2.06
C TYR A 115 -17.38 -13.05 -1.64
N ILE A 116 -18.54 -13.45 -1.12
CA ILE A 116 -18.79 -14.80 -0.65
C ILE A 116 -20.02 -15.33 -1.38
N PRO A 117 -19.95 -16.50 -2.03
CA PRO A 117 -21.08 -17.07 -2.74
C PRO A 117 -22.20 -17.39 -1.76
N SER A 118 -23.42 -17.03 -2.13
CA SER A 118 -24.61 -17.50 -1.44
C SER A 118 -24.68 -19.02 -1.60
N GLN A 119 -24.81 -19.77 -0.49
CA GLN A 119 -25.18 -21.18 -0.62
C GLN A 119 -26.61 -21.27 -1.19
N PRO A 120 -26.87 -22.17 -2.15
CA PRO A 120 -28.19 -22.40 -2.70
C PRO A 120 -29.19 -22.92 -1.66
#